data_AF-A0A7J9Y196-F1
#
_entry.id   AF-A0A7J9Y196-F1
#
_cell.length_a   1.000
_cell.length_b   1.000
_cell.length_c   1.000
_cell.angle_alpha   90.00
_cell.angle_beta   90.00
_cell.angle_gamma   90.00
#
_symmetry.space_group_name_H-M   'P 1'
#
loop_
_entity.id
_entity.type
_entity.pdbx_description
1 polymer ?
#
loop_
_entity_poly.entity_id
_entity_poly.type
_entity_poly.pdbx_seq_one_letter_code
_entity_poly.pdbx_strand_id
1 'polypeptide(L)'
;MIVSEKSPPTDAPSPAGPAAWREANRQLLAKALGEWCFEAMLKPVETGDGGYRVELDSGVGYSFAATPGAFGWLKVDPSSITRTAAGMLGNEIGEPALDALRFLVDSASTLGADASTLATYLTELSATLAADAARLAYDSSDSVETVSDLRQLGHAELECRMTGHNWLVANKGRVGFSASDVARYAPESRQPVRLWWVAVQRGLAEFRGTPELSERQILATELDEQTRAEFATTLTDQSLDPDGYVWMPVHPWQWDHAAQVLHAADVAQQRIVPLGESPDAYLPGQSIRTMANIGSPTRHDVKLPLKILNTLVWRGIPPHCTAGAPVVTQWLRGMLDTDPYLAGETRTVFLGEVA
;
A
#
# COMPACT_ATOMS: atom_id res chain seq x y z
N MET A 1 -33.62 -0.87 -22.80
CA MET A 1 -32.35 -1.11 -23.52
C MET A 1 -31.48 -1.88 -22.57
N ILE A 2 -31.21 -3.16 -22.87
CA ILE A 2 -30.58 -4.11 -21.96
C ILE A 2 -29.13 -3.65 -21.75
N VAL A 3 -28.77 -3.35 -20.50
CA VAL A 3 -27.42 -3.00 -20.11
C VAL A 3 -26.55 -4.21 -20.39
N SER A 4 -25.59 -4.04 -21.30
CA SER A 4 -24.56 -5.03 -21.57
C SER A 4 -23.71 -5.17 -20.30
N GLU A 5 -23.98 -6.19 -19.49
CA GLU A 5 -23.03 -6.68 -18.49
C GLU A 5 -21.77 -7.12 -19.25
N LYS A 6 -20.78 -6.23 -19.31
CA LYS A 6 -19.40 -6.66 -19.54
C LYS A 6 -19.03 -7.46 -18.31
N SER A 7 -19.01 -8.78 -18.44
CA SER A 7 -18.36 -9.67 -17.48
C SER A 7 -16.98 -9.09 -17.14
N PRO A 8 -16.59 -9.02 -15.86
CA PRO A 8 -15.25 -8.58 -15.49
C PRO A 8 -14.23 -9.50 -16.18
N PRO A 9 -13.06 -8.98 -16.61
CA PRO A 9 -12.00 -9.82 -17.14
C PRO A 9 -11.66 -10.89 -16.10
N THR A 10 -11.73 -12.15 -16.52
CA THR A 10 -11.39 -13.37 -15.77
C THR A 10 -9.87 -13.50 -15.59
N ASP A 11 -9.22 -12.45 -15.12
CA ASP A 11 -7.83 -12.46 -14.64
C ASP A 11 -7.82 -12.22 -13.12
N ALA A 12 -8.77 -12.82 -12.39
CA ALA A 12 -8.65 -12.92 -10.95
C ALA A 12 -7.39 -13.76 -10.67
N PRO A 13 -6.40 -13.27 -9.90
CA PRO A 13 -5.22 -14.05 -9.58
C PRO A 13 -5.69 -15.35 -8.93
N SER A 14 -5.30 -16.47 -9.54
CA SER A 14 -5.62 -17.78 -9.00
C SER A 14 -5.07 -17.87 -7.57
N PRO A 15 -5.82 -18.45 -6.61
CA PRO A 15 -5.34 -18.60 -5.24
C PRO A 15 -3.96 -19.25 -5.23
N ALA A 16 -3.04 -18.68 -4.45
CA ALA A 16 -1.68 -19.20 -4.36
C ALA A 16 -1.70 -20.68 -3.94
N GLY A 17 -0.94 -21.52 -4.66
CA GLY A 17 -0.86 -22.94 -4.37
C GLY A 17 -0.16 -23.24 -3.03
N PRO A 18 -0.29 -24.48 -2.50
CA PRO A 18 0.27 -24.84 -1.19
C PRO A 18 1.79 -24.66 -1.05
N ALA A 19 2.54 -24.73 -2.15
CA ALA A 19 3.99 -24.49 -2.14
C ALA A 19 4.32 -23.01 -1.87
N ALA A 20 3.70 -22.10 -2.61
CA ALA A 20 3.89 -20.66 -2.43
C ALA A 20 3.40 -20.18 -1.06
N TRP A 21 2.28 -20.73 -0.57
CA TRP A 21 1.77 -20.43 0.77
C TRP A 21 2.75 -20.84 1.89
N ARG A 22 3.30 -22.06 1.80
CA ARG A 22 4.30 -22.54 2.77
C ARG A 22 5.56 -21.69 2.75
N GLU A 23 6.03 -21.31 1.55
CA GLU A 23 7.22 -20.47 1.43
C GLU A 23 6.99 -19.05 1.96
N ALA A 24 5.83 -18.44 1.68
CA ALA A 24 5.46 -17.15 2.23
C ALA A 24 5.45 -17.18 3.77
N ASN A 25 4.87 -18.22 4.37
CA ASN A 25 4.88 -18.39 5.82
C ASN A 25 6.29 -18.54 6.38
N ARG A 26 7.12 -19.35 5.74
CA ARG A 26 8.51 -19.58 6.15
C ARG A 26 9.32 -18.28 6.16
N GLN A 27 9.21 -17.48 5.10
CA GLN A 27 9.89 -16.18 4.99
C GLN A 27 9.35 -15.18 6.01
N LEU A 28 8.03 -15.10 6.18
CA LEU A 28 7.41 -14.15 7.11
C LEU A 28 7.69 -14.51 8.57
N LEU A 29 7.74 -15.80 8.91
CA LEU A 29 8.12 -16.29 10.23
C LEU A 29 9.58 -15.92 10.55
N ALA A 30 10.50 -16.13 9.61
CA ALA A 30 11.90 -15.73 9.76
C ALA A 30 12.03 -14.22 10.00
N LYS A 31 11.29 -13.42 9.21
CA LYS A 31 11.21 -11.97 9.40
C LYS A 31 10.68 -11.64 10.80
N ALA A 32 9.54 -12.21 11.21
CA ALA A 32 8.94 -11.93 12.50
C ALA A 32 9.88 -12.24 13.67
N LEU A 33 10.57 -13.39 13.64
CA LEU A 33 11.59 -13.72 14.65
C LEU A 33 12.73 -12.70 14.67
N GLY A 34 13.30 -12.36 13.52
CA GLY A 34 14.40 -11.40 13.43
C GLY A 34 14.02 -10.00 13.91
N GLU A 35 12.91 -9.46 13.41
CA GLU A 35 12.43 -8.11 13.72
C GLU A 35 11.95 -7.99 15.16
N TRP A 36 11.20 -8.97 15.68
CA TRP A 36 10.71 -8.91 17.07
C TRP A 36 11.83 -9.17 18.10
N CYS A 37 12.89 -9.91 17.74
CA CYS A 37 14.10 -9.97 18.55
C CYS A 37 14.84 -8.63 18.54
N PHE A 38 14.94 -7.98 17.37
CA PHE A 38 15.58 -6.68 17.22
C PHE A 38 14.86 -5.58 18.02
N GLU A 39 13.53 -5.60 18.04
CA GLU A 39 12.70 -4.70 18.84
C GLU A 39 12.64 -5.09 20.34
N ALA A 40 13.39 -6.11 20.76
CA ALA A 40 13.41 -6.65 22.13
C ALA A 40 12.03 -7.13 22.65
N MET A 41 11.06 -7.33 21.74
CA MET A 41 9.77 -7.95 22.03
C MET A 41 9.94 -9.43 22.34
N LEU A 42 10.88 -10.08 21.66
CA LEU A 42 11.35 -11.44 21.93
C LEU A 42 12.81 -11.41 22.39
N LYS A 43 13.17 -12.35 23.25
CA LYS A 43 14.50 -12.43 23.86
C LYS A 43 15.20 -13.71 23.42
N PRO A 44 16.03 -13.67 22.35
CA PRO A 44 16.73 -14.85 21.90
C PRO A 44 17.90 -15.17 22.84
N VAL A 45 18.13 -16.47 23.06
CA VAL A 45 19.30 -17.03 23.73
C VAL A 45 20.14 -17.74 22.68
N GLU A 46 21.44 -17.43 22.63
CA GLU A 46 22.38 -18.11 21.75
C GLU A 46 22.65 -19.53 22.28
N THR A 47 22.53 -20.53 21.40
CA THR A 47 22.73 -21.95 21.73
C THR A 47 24.05 -22.52 21.22
N GLY A 48 24.88 -21.69 20.57
CA GLY A 48 26.13 -22.08 19.92
C GLY A 48 25.98 -22.30 18.40
N ASP A 49 27.11 -22.23 17.68
CA ASP A 49 27.21 -22.46 16.23
C ASP A 49 26.24 -21.62 15.36
N GLY A 50 25.94 -20.39 15.78
CA GLY A 50 24.98 -19.51 15.10
C GLY A 50 23.51 -19.90 15.30
N GLY A 51 23.24 -20.82 16.22
CA GLY A 51 21.90 -21.19 16.67
C GLY A 51 21.37 -20.27 17.78
N TYR A 52 20.07 -20.04 17.75
CA TYR A 52 19.33 -19.21 18.69
C TYR A 52 18.03 -19.91 19.09
N ARG A 53 17.55 -19.58 20.28
CA ARG A 53 16.27 -20.06 20.80
C ARG A 53 15.50 -18.93 21.50
N VAL A 54 14.21 -18.85 21.25
CA VAL A 54 13.27 -17.99 21.97
C VAL A 54 12.29 -18.88 22.73
N GLU A 55 12.17 -18.65 24.03
CA GLU A 55 11.11 -19.22 24.86
C GLU A 55 9.96 -18.22 24.99
N LEU A 56 8.73 -18.71 24.84
CA LEU A 56 7.53 -17.90 24.95
C LEU A 56 6.80 -18.21 26.26
N ASP A 57 6.05 -17.22 26.78
CA ASP A 57 5.25 -17.36 28.01
C ASP A 57 4.15 -18.42 27.88
N SER A 58 3.80 -18.81 26.65
CA SER A 58 2.88 -19.91 26.35
C SER A 58 3.48 -21.31 26.61
N GLY A 59 4.78 -21.40 26.94
CA GLY A 59 5.53 -22.64 27.07
C GLY A 59 5.99 -23.23 25.73
N VAL A 60 5.83 -22.47 24.64
CA VAL A 60 6.31 -22.85 23.30
C VAL A 60 7.70 -22.26 23.06
N GLY A 61 8.60 -23.05 22.53
CA GLY A 61 9.95 -22.63 22.13
C GLY A 61 10.09 -22.58 20.60
N TYR A 62 10.88 -21.63 20.11
CA TYR A 62 11.29 -21.55 18.70
C TYR A 62 12.81 -21.55 18.62
N SER A 63 13.39 -22.49 17.87
CA SER A 63 14.84 -22.57 17.63
C SER A 63 15.15 -22.34 16.16
N PHE A 64 16.23 -21.61 15.85
CA PHE A 64 16.58 -21.21 14.50
C PHE A 64 18.06 -20.84 14.39
N ALA A 65 18.63 -20.95 13.19
CA ALA A 65 19.92 -20.39 12.85
C ALA A 65 19.75 -18.94 12.36
N ALA A 66 20.69 -18.06 12.70
CA ALA A 66 20.68 -16.68 12.22
C ALA A 66 22.09 -16.13 12.01
N THR A 67 22.21 -15.17 11.08
CA THR A 67 23.41 -14.36 10.90
C THR A 67 23.21 -13.00 11.56
N PRO A 68 24.04 -12.61 12.54
CA PRO A 68 23.99 -11.26 13.11
C PRO A 68 24.33 -10.18 12.07
N GLY A 69 23.53 -9.13 12.04
CA GLY A 69 23.71 -7.94 11.24
C GLY A 69 24.09 -6.71 12.06
N ALA A 70 24.01 -5.53 11.45
CA ALA A 70 24.22 -4.27 12.15
C ALA A 70 23.22 -4.09 13.30
N PHE A 71 23.66 -3.39 14.36
CA PHE A 71 22.83 -3.07 15.53
C PHE A 71 22.22 -4.27 16.26
N GLY A 72 22.76 -5.48 16.06
CA GLY A 72 22.26 -6.70 16.71
C GLY A 72 21.04 -7.33 16.05
N TRP A 73 20.65 -6.88 14.85
CA TRP A 73 19.59 -7.52 14.07
C TRP A 73 19.97 -8.96 13.71
N LEU A 74 19.02 -9.89 13.82
CA LEU A 74 19.23 -11.29 13.49
C LEU A 74 18.59 -11.61 12.13
N LYS A 75 19.40 -11.86 11.11
CA LYS A 75 18.91 -12.38 9.84
C LYS A 75 18.70 -13.89 9.97
N VAL A 76 17.47 -14.28 10.31
CA VAL A 76 17.07 -15.69 10.53
C VAL A 76 17.06 -16.46 9.20
N ASP A 77 17.61 -17.68 9.21
CA ASP A 77 17.48 -18.63 8.09
C ASP A 77 16.08 -19.27 8.14
N PRO A 78 15.22 -19.02 7.14
CA PRO A 78 13.85 -19.53 7.13
C PRO A 78 13.77 -21.08 7.15
N SER A 79 14.77 -21.79 6.61
CA SER A 79 14.78 -23.26 6.58
C SER A 79 15.09 -23.92 7.93
N SER A 80 15.68 -23.16 8.85
CA SER A 80 16.20 -23.68 10.12
C SER A 80 15.18 -23.66 11.27
N ILE A 81 14.02 -23.02 11.04
CA ILE A 81 13.09 -22.70 12.13
C ILE A 81 12.34 -23.95 12.57
N THR A 82 12.45 -24.25 13.85
CA THR A 82 11.73 -25.34 14.50
C THR A 82 10.92 -24.83 15.68
N ARG A 83 9.77 -25.44 15.92
CA ARG A 83 8.86 -25.17 17.02
C ARG A 83 8.86 -26.37 17.97
N THR A 84 9.02 -26.12 19.25
CA THR A 84 8.90 -27.11 20.33
C THR A 84 7.74 -26.75 21.24
N ALA A 85 6.89 -27.72 21.56
CA ALA A 85 5.83 -27.56 22.56
C ALA A 85 5.69 -28.86 23.37
N ALA A 86 5.24 -28.76 24.62
CA ALA A 86 5.00 -29.93 25.45
C ALA A 86 3.90 -30.82 24.84
N GLY A 87 4.25 -32.06 24.49
CA GLY A 87 3.29 -33.07 24.05
C GLY A 87 2.39 -33.54 25.19
N MET A 88 1.27 -34.19 24.87
CA MET A 88 0.35 -34.77 25.88
C MET A 88 1.03 -35.76 26.84
N LEU A 89 2.17 -36.32 26.43
CA LEU A 89 2.98 -37.27 27.20
C LEU A 89 4.21 -36.62 27.86
N GLY A 90 4.34 -35.29 27.82
CA GLY A 90 5.45 -34.55 28.40
C GLY A 90 6.76 -34.58 27.61
N ASN A 91 6.75 -35.13 26.38
CA ASN A 91 7.88 -35.07 25.47
C ASN A 91 7.90 -33.75 24.68
N GLU A 92 9.08 -33.16 24.53
CA GLU A 92 9.32 -31.98 23.68
C GLU A 92 10.10 -32.41 22.44
N ILE A 93 9.44 -32.40 21.28
CA ILE A 93 10.08 -32.71 19.99
C ILE A 93 9.98 -31.45 19.14
N GLY A 94 11.12 -31.04 18.54
CA GLY A 94 11.17 -29.92 17.61
C GLY A 94 10.65 -30.33 16.25
N GLU A 95 9.64 -29.62 15.76
CA GLU A 95 9.07 -29.83 14.42
C GLU A 95 9.35 -28.60 13.54
N PRO A 96 9.52 -28.75 12.22
CA PRO A 96 9.65 -27.61 11.32
C PRO A 96 8.48 -26.62 11.46
N ALA A 97 8.79 -25.35 11.68
CA ALA A 97 7.78 -24.31 11.85
C ALA A 97 7.45 -23.65 10.50
N LEU A 98 6.21 -23.80 10.04
CA LEU A 98 5.78 -23.36 8.70
C LEU A 98 4.52 -22.46 8.74
N ASP A 99 4.15 -21.94 9.91
CA ASP A 99 2.93 -21.18 10.11
C ASP A 99 3.21 -19.92 10.94
N ALA A 100 3.22 -18.76 10.26
CA ALA A 100 3.46 -17.47 10.87
C ALA A 100 2.25 -16.98 11.71
N LEU A 101 1.03 -17.40 11.36
CA LEU A 101 -0.17 -17.09 12.14
C LEU A 101 -0.14 -17.85 13.47
N ARG A 102 0.29 -19.11 13.45
CA ARG A 102 0.48 -19.91 14.66
C ARG A 102 1.53 -19.29 15.57
N PHE A 103 2.65 -18.81 15.02
CA PHE A 103 3.68 -18.13 15.78
C PHE A 103 3.17 -16.87 16.48
N LEU A 104 2.34 -16.07 15.82
CA LEU A 104 1.69 -14.92 16.43
C LEU A 104 0.80 -15.33 17.62
N VAL A 105 0.01 -16.41 17.48
CA VAL A 105 -0.82 -16.94 18.57
C VAL A 105 0.04 -17.45 19.73
N ASP A 106 1.09 -18.22 19.45
CA ASP A 106 1.99 -18.75 20.46
C ASP A 106 2.74 -17.62 21.20
N SER A 107 3.02 -16.51 20.51
CA SER A 107 3.74 -15.36 21.07
C SER A 107 2.82 -14.36 21.78
N ALA A 108 1.50 -14.44 21.63
CA ALA A 108 0.56 -13.40 22.05
C ALA A 108 0.71 -13.00 23.52
N SER A 109 0.88 -13.97 24.43
CA SER A 109 1.10 -13.71 25.86
C SER A 109 2.44 -13.03 26.13
N THR A 110 3.52 -13.49 25.48
CA THR A 110 4.86 -12.89 25.57
C THR A 110 4.87 -11.43 25.09
N LEU A 111 4.10 -11.15 24.04
CA LEU A 111 3.96 -9.80 23.47
C LEU A 111 3.02 -8.90 24.28
N GLY A 112 2.31 -9.43 25.28
CA GLY A 112 1.32 -8.69 26.06
C GLY A 112 0.12 -8.21 25.22
N ALA A 113 -0.17 -8.89 24.11
CA ALA A 113 -1.23 -8.49 23.20
C ALA A 113 -2.61 -8.92 23.72
N ASP A 114 -3.57 -8.00 23.77
CA ASP A 114 -4.96 -8.32 24.06
C ASP A 114 -5.64 -9.01 22.86
N ALA A 115 -6.78 -9.64 23.10
CA ALA A 115 -7.49 -10.42 22.09
C ALA A 115 -7.93 -9.58 20.86
N SER A 116 -8.26 -8.30 21.04
CA SER A 116 -8.71 -7.43 19.94
C SER A 116 -7.56 -7.00 19.04
N THR A 117 -6.42 -6.65 19.64
CA THR A 117 -5.16 -6.41 18.93
C THR A 117 -4.71 -7.67 18.17
N LEU A 118 -4.73 -8.83 18.83
CA LEU A 118 -4.37 -10.11 18.22
C LEU A 118 -5.23 -10.44 17.00
N ALA A 119 -6.56 -10.30 17.10
CA ALA A 119 -7.48 -10.57 16.00
C ALA A 119 -7.27 -9.63 14.81
N THR A 120 -7.02 -8.35 15.09
CA THR A 120 -6.74 -7.34 14.05
C THR A 120 -5.42 -7.66 13.34
N TYR A 121 -4.37 -7.97 14.12
CA TYR A 121 -3.06 -8.27 13.58
C TYR A 121 -3.02 -9.60 12.81
N LEU A 122 -3.80 -10.61 13.23
CA LEU A 122 -4.02 -11.83 12.45
C LEU A 122 -4.60 -11.53 11.05
N THR A 123 -5.50 -10.55 10.96
CA THR A 123 -6.09 -10.12 9.68
C THR A 123 -5.03 -9.46 8.79
N GLU A 124 -4.23 -8.54 9.33
CA GLU A 124 -3.14 -7.89 8.60
C GLU A 124 -2.05 -8.87 8.16
N LEU A 125 -1.70 -9.83 9.01
CA LEU A 125 -0.70 -10.85 8.74
C LEU A 125 -1.20 -11.85 7.68
N SER A 126 -2.47 -12.24 7.74
CA SER A 126 -3.08 -13.10 6.72
C SER A 126 -3.12 -12.43 5.35
N ALA A 127 -3.46 -11.14 5.28
CA ALA A 127 -3.42 -10.38 4.04
C ALA A 127 -1.99 -10.22 3.50
N THR A 128 -1.01 -10.03 4.39
CA THR A 128 0.41 -9.99 4.03
C THR A 128 0.87 -11.33 3.43
N LEU A 129 0.53 -12.45 4.06
CA LEU A 129 0.82 -13.80 3.55
C LEU A 129 0.16 -14.06 2.20
N ALA A 130 -1.10 -13.64 2.02
CA ALA A 130 -1.81 -13.81 0.76
C ALA A 130 -1.12 -13.05 -0.38
N ALA A 131 -0.70 -11.80 -0.14
CA ALA A 131 0.05 -11.00 -1.11
C ALA A 131 1.42 -11.62 -1.43
N ASP A 132 2.18 -12.05 -0.41
CA ASP A 132 3.50 -12.65 -0.62
C ASP A 132 3.41 -14.00 -1.33
N ALA A 133 2.41 -14.83 -1.01
CA ALA A 133 2.18 -16.10 -1.67
C ALA A 133 1.75 -15.91 -3.15
N ALA A 134 0.89 -14.92 -3.44
CA ALA A 134 0.52 -14.58 -4.81
C ALA A 134 1.73 -14.12 -5.63
N ARG A 135 2.60 -13.29 -5.04
CA ARG A 135 3.85 -12.84 -5.68
C ARG A 135 4.80 -14.00 -5.98
N LEU A 136 5.00 -14.90 -5.01
CA LEU A 136 5.84 -16.09 -5.19
C LEU A 136 5.29 -17.04 -6.26
N ALA A 137 3.96 -17.17 -6.35
CA ALA A 137 3.32 -17.97 -7.39
C ALA A 137 3.55 -17.35 -8.77
N TYR A 138 3.41 -16.03 -8.90
CA TYR A 138 3.65 -15.31 -10.15
C TYR A 138 5.11 -15.41 -10.63
N ASP A 139 6.08 -15.20 -9.72
CA ASP A 139 7.51 -15.30 -10.05
C ASP A 139 7.91 -16.73 -10.49
N SER A 140 7.13 -17.75 -10.10
CA SER A 140 7.40 -19.15 -10.43
C SER A 140 6.84 -19.61 -11.78
N SER A 141 5.86 -18.88 -12.36
CA SER A 141 5.13 -19.35 -13.54
C SER A 141 5.73 -18.90 -14.87
N ASP A 142 6.28 -17.67 -14.98
CA ASP A 142 6.51 -17.06 -16.31
C ASP A 142 7.81 -16.25 -16.45
N SER A 143 8.94 -16.83 -16.05
CA SER A 143 10.30 -16.24 -16.06
C SER A 143 10.59 -15.33 -14.86
N VAL A 144 11.58 -15.76 -14.07
CA VAL A 144 12.09 -14.97 -12.96
C VAL A 144 12.75 -13.72 -13.53
N GLU A 145 12.15 -12.54 -13.30
CA GLU A 145 12.75 -11.24 -13.65
C GLU A 145 14.15 -11.16 -13.03
N THR A 146 15.18 -11.02 -13.85
CA THR A 146 16.54 -10.84 -13.36
C THR A 146 16.74 -9.41 -12.90
N VAL A 147 17.81 -9.16 -12.12
CA VAL A 147 18.23 -7.79 -11.79
C VAL A 147 18.48 -6.95 -13.05
N SER A 148 18.92 -7.58 -14.15
CA SER A 148 19.11 -6.89 -15.42
C SER A 148 17.78 -6.43 -16.02
N ASP A 149 16.74 -7.25 -15.93
CA ASP A 149 15.40 -6.91 -16.44
C ASP A 149 14.78 -5.78 -15.62
N LEU A 150 14.89 -5.85 -14.29
CA LEU A 150 14.40 -4.81 -13.39
C LEU A 150 15.04 -3.45 -13.65
N ARG A 151 16.32 -3.42 -14.07
CA ARG A 151 17.03 -2.17 -14.40
C ARG A 151 16.55 -1.48 -15.67
N GLN A 152 15.80 -2.19 -16.52
CA GLN A 152 15.23 -1.62 -17.75
C GLN A 152 13.81 -1.06 -17.55
N LEU A 153 13.20 -1.31 -16.38
CA LEU A 153 11.86 -0.83 -16.08
C LEU A 153 11.84 0.68 -15.82
N GLY A 154 10.70 1.31 -16.15
CA GLY A 154 10.38 2.65 -15.72
C GLY A 154 10.17 2.73 -14.21
N HIS A 155 10.12 3.95 -13.68
CA HIS A 155 10.02 4.19 -12.24
C HIS A 155 8.77 3.53 -11.63
N ALA A 156 7.59 3.78 -12.21
CA ALA A 156 6.31 3.27 -11.72
C ALA A 156 6.26 1.74 -11.81
N GLU A 157 6.73 1.17 -12.91
CA GLU A 157 6.77 -0.29 -13.08
C GLU A 157 7.70 -0.94 -12.08
N LEU A 158 8.91 -0.38 -11.89
CA LEU A 158 9.88 -0.89 -10.91
C LEU A 158 9.33 -0.83 -9.48
N GLU A 159 8.63 0.26 -9.13
CA GLU A 159 8.02 0.43 -7.82
C GLU A 159 7.00 -0.67 -7.53
N CYS A 160 6.21 -1.11 -8.52
CA CYS A 160 5.30 -2.26 -8.39
C CYS A 160 6.00 -3.62 -8.15
N ARG A 161 7.33 -3.74 -8.35
CA ARG A 161 8.09 -4.98 -8.07
C ARG A 161 8.66 -5.03 -6.65
N MET A 162 8.55 -3.96 -5.88
CA MET A 162 9.09 -3.93 -4.52
C MET A 162 8.28 -4.80 -3.56
N THR A 163 8.95 -5.33 -2.53
CA THR A 163 8.39 -6.33 -1.60
C THR A 163 7.80 -5.73 -0.32
N GLY A 164 7.56 -4.42 -0.30
CA GLY A 164 7.02 -3.68 0.83
C GLY A 164 8.07 -3.28 1.88
N HIS A 165 7.61 -2.88 3.06
CA HIS A 165 8.46 -2.37 4.15
C HIS A 165 9.42 -3.45 4.66
N ASN A 166 10.73 -3.14 4.77
CA ASN A 166 11.76 -4.09 5.21
C ASN A 166 11.64 -4.46 6.69
N TRP A 167 11.29 -3.50 7.55
CA TRP A 167 11.11 -3.70 9.00
C TRP A 167 9.74 -4.29 9.39
N LEU A 168 8.62 -3.61 9.08
CA LEU A 168 7.30 -4.05 9.55
C LEU A 168 6.93 -5.46 9.07
N VAL A 169 6.54 -6.34 9.98
CA VAL A 169 6.19 -7.74 9.66
C VAL A 169 4.90 -7.79 8.83
N ALA A 170 3.78 -7.30 9.36
CA ALA A 170 2.53 -7.15 8.61
C ALA A 170 2.56 -5.89 7.73
N ASN A 171 3.36 -5.91 6.66
CA ASN A 171 3.58 -4.75 5.79
C ASN A 171 2.58 -4.61 4.64
N LYS A 172 1.69 -5.59 4.48
CA LYS A 172 0.79 -5.75 3.34
C LYS A 172 -0.65 -6.06 3.78
N GLY A 173 -1.06 -5.46 4.89
CA GLY A 173 -2.38 -5.67 5.51
C GLY A 173 -3.58 -5.19 4.69
N ARG A 174 -3.57 -3.92 4.24
CA ARG A 174 -4.65 -3.27 3.45
C ARG A 174 -6.07 -3.64 3.88
N VAL A 175 -6.32 -3.63 5.19
CA VAL A 175 -7.64 -3.99 5.75
C VAL A 175 -8.68 -3.04 5.19
N GLY A 176 -9.67 -3.61 4.52
CA GLY A 176 -10.67 -2.90 3.71
C GLY A 176 -10.72 -3.39 2.26
N PHE A 177 -9.60 -3.83 1.70
CA PHE A 177 -9.57 -4.44 0.37
C PHE A 177 -10.05 -5.89 0.41
N SER A 178 -10.99 -6.22 -0.49
CA SER A 178 -11.30 -7.59 -0.87
C SER A 178 -10.18 -8.19 -1.76
N ALA A 179 -10.26 -9.49 -2.05
CA ALA A 179 -9.31 -10.13 -2.97
C ALA A 179 -9.34 -9.50 -4.37
N SER A 180 -10.52 -9.10 -4.87
CA SER A 180 -10.65 -8.37 -6.14
C SER A 180 -10.07 -6.96 -6.08
N ASP A 181 -10.16 -6.29 -4.93
CA ASP A 181 -9.56 -4.97 -4.76
C ASP A 181 -8.03 -5.06 -4.72
N VAL A 182 -7.47 -6.08 -4.05
CA VAL A 182 -6.03 -6.33 -4.09
C VAL A 182 -5.59 -6.55 -5.53
N ALA A 183 -6.24 -7.45 -6.27
CA ALA A 183 -5.91 -7.73 -7.66
C ALA A 183 -5.94 -6.49 -8.56
N ARG A 184 -6.81 -5.51 -8.25
CA ARG A 184 -7.01 -4.31 -9.08
C ARG A 184 -6.17 -3.11 -8.65
N TYR A 185 -5.92 -2.95 -7.35
CA TYR A 185 -5.39 -1.71 -6.78
C TYR A 185 -4.09 -1.88 -5.97
N ALA A 186 -3.67 -3.12 -5.68
CA ALA A 186 -2.39 -3.32 -4.99
C ALA A 186 -1.21 -3.11 -5.95
N PRO A 187 -0.12 -2.44 -5.50
CA PRO A 187 1.08 -2.22 -6.32
C PRO A 187 1.63 -3.50 -6.92
N GLU A 188 1.74 -4.56 -6.13
CA GLU A 188 2.28 -5.85 -6.55
C GLU A 188 1.44 -6.59 -7.60
N SER A 189 0.18 -6.19 -7.80
CA SER A 189 -0.68 -6.75 -8.85
C SER A 189 -0.38 -6.15 -10.22
N ARG A 190 0.39 -5.06 -10.27
CA ARG A 190 0.91 -4.43 -11.51
C ARG A 190 -0.21 -4.07 -12.51
N GLN A 191 -1.41 -3.78 -12.00
CA GLN A 191 -2.57 -3.47 -12.83
C GLN A 191 -2.73 -1.95 -12.98
N PRO A 192 -2.90 -1.45 -14.22
CA PRO A 192 -3.27 -0.07 -14.45
C PRO A 192 -4.66 0.26 -13.87
N VAL A 193 -4.77 1.42 -13.25
CA VAL A 193 -5.99 1.97 -12.66
C VAL A 193 -6.37 3.25 -13.40
N ARG A 194 -7.65 3.39 -13.77
CA ARG A 194 -8.22 4.67 -14.20
C ARG A 194 -8.91 5.32 -13.03
N LEU A 195 -8.53 6.55 -12.72
CA LEU A 195 -9.14 7.31 -11.63
C LEU A 195 -10.55 7.76 -12.01
N TRP A 196 -11.43 7.92 -11.03
CA TRP A 196 -12.70 8.59 -11.23
C TRP A 196 -12.52 10.09 -11.06
N TRP A 197 -13.34 10.90 -11.72
CA TRP A 197 -13.44 12.34 -11.52
C TRP A 197 -14.81 12.71 -10.99
N VAL A 198 -14.83 13.66 -10.08
CA VAL A 198 -16.06 14.22 -9.51
C VAL A 198 -15.99 15.74 -9.53
N ALA A 199 -17.15 16.38 -9.68
CA ALA A 199 -17.36 17.78 -9.41
C ALA A 199 -17.95 17.93 -8.00
N VAL A 200 -17.28 18.69 -7.14
CA VAL A 200 -17.74 19.00 -5.78
C VAL A 200 -18.10 20.46 -5.69
N GLN A 201 -19.31 20.77 -5.20
CA GLN A 201 -19.81 22.14 -5.12
C GLN A 201 -18.84 23.02 -4.33
N ARG A 202 -18.53 24.21 -4.86
CA ARG A 202 -17.70 25.19 -4.16
C ARG A 202 -18.30 25.51 -2.79
N GLY A 203 -17.43 25.57 -1.76
CA GLY A 203 -17.83 25.66 -0.35
C GLY A 203 -17.80 24.33 0.39
N LEU A 204 -17.89 23.19 -0.31
CA LEU A 204 -17.56 21.86 0.23
C LEU A 204 -16.14 21.43 -0.12
N ALA A 205 -15.63 21.91 -1.25
CA ALA A 205 -14.24 21.73 -1.68
C ALA A 205 -13.63 23.09 -2.07
N GLU A 206 -12.30 23.14 -1.97
CA GLU A 206 -11.49 24.26 -2.43
C GLU A 206 -10.25 23.75 -3.16
N PHE A 207 -9.79 24.52 -4.14
CA PHE A 207 -8.48 24.33 -4.76
C PHE A 207 -7.42 25.13 -4.01
N ARG A 208 -6.27 24.51 -3.77
CA ARG A 208 -5.06 25.16 -3.27
C ARG A 208 -3.94 24.81 -4.23
N GLY A 209 -2.97 25.71 -4.38
CA GLY A 209 -1.84 25.48 -5.27
C GLY A 209 -0.69 26.43 -4.95
N THR A 210 0.49 26.14 -5.49
CA THR A 210 1.60 27.10 -5.44
C THR A 210 1.26 28.34 -6.29
N PRO A 211 1.95 29.48 -6.11
CA PRO A 211 1.62 30.71 -6.85
C PRO A 211 1.69 30.57 -8.37
N GLU A 212 2.45 29.59 -8.87
CA GLU A 212 2.65 29.34 -10.30
C GLU A 212 1.53 28.50 -10.92
N LEU A 213 0.64 27.91 -10.10
CA LEU A 213 -0.35 26.92 -10.53
C LEU A 213 -1.77 27.29 -10.09
N SER A 214 -2.59 27.69 -11.06
CA SER A 214 -4.03 27.90 -10.87
C SER A 214 -4.85 26.63 -11.12
N GLU A 215 -6.08 26.59 -10.56
CA GLU A 215 -7.06 25.51 -10.77
C GLU A 215 -7.30 25.25 -12.27
N ARG A 216 -7.43 26.31 -13.07
CA ARG A 216 -7.62 26.20 -14.52
C ARG A 216 -6.38 25.64 -15.22
N GLN A 217 -5.18 26.02 -14.80
CA GLN A 217 -3.93 25.52 -15.39
C GLN A 217 -3.70 24.04 -15.08
N ILE A 218 -3.95 23.60 -13.85
CA ILE A 218 -3.78 22.18 -13.51
C ILE A 218 -4.80 21.33 -14.28
N LEU A 219 -6.07 21.74 -14.33
CA LEU A 219 -7.07 21.02 -15.12
C LEU A 219 -6.73 21.00 -16.61
N ALA A 220 -6.18 22.09 -17.14
CA ALA A 220 -5.77 22.15 -18.55
C ALA A 220 -4.55 21.26 -18.87
N THR A 221 -3.70 21.02 -17.88
CA THR A 221 -2.50 20.18 -18.00
C THR A 221 -2.85 18.70 -17.86
N GLU A 222 -3.72 18.37 -16.90
CA GLU A 222 -4.04 17.01 -16.49
C GLU A 222 -5.18 16.38 -17.31
N LEU A 223 -6.09 17.17 -17.87
CA LEU A 223 -7.19 16.71 -18.71
C LEU A 223 -7.10 17.38 -20.07
N ASP A 224 -7.32 16.65 -21.16
CA ASP A 224 -7.39 17.26 -22.49
C ASP A 224 -8.67 18.08 -22.69
N GLU A 225 -8.73 18.87 -23.76
CA GLU A 225 -9.88 19.75 -24.03
C GLU A 225 -11.19 18.99 -24.23
N GLN A 226 -11.13 17.84 -24.90
CA GLN A 226 -12.29 17.00 -25.14
C GLN A 226 -12.88 16.48 -23.82
N THR A 227 -12.05 15.93 -22.95
CA THR A 227 -12.47 15.41 -21.64
C THR A 227 -13.08 16.52 -20.79
N ARG A 228 -12.47 17.71 -20.77
CA ARG A 228 -13.03 18.86 -20.04
C ARG A 228 -14.39 19.29 -20.59
N ALA A 229 -14.58 19.25 -21.91
CA ALA A 229 -15.87 19.58 -22.51
C ALA A 229 -16.94 18.51 -22.20
N GLU A 230 -16.59 17.24 -22.20
CA GLU A 230 -17.48 16.13 -21.80
C GLU A 230 -17.89 16.22 -20.32
N PHE A 231 -16.96 16.54 -19.43
CA PHE A 231 -17.23 16.76 -18.01
C PHE A 231 -18.11 17.99 -17.78
N ALA A 232 -17.86 19.11 -18.48
CA ALA A 232 -18.73 20.27 -18.43
C ALA A 232 -20.15 19.94 -18.92
N THR A 233 -20.26 19.18 -20.01
CA THR A 233 -21.55 18.73 -20.56
C THR A 233 -22.35 17.91 -19.53
N THR A 234 -21.67 17.02 -18.81
CA THR A 234 -22.28 16.21 -17.72
C THR A 234 -22.95 17.09 -16.65
N LEU A 235 -22.38 18.25 -16.34
CA LEU A 235 -22.96 19.21 -15.40
C LEU A 235 -24.09 20.03 -16.05
N THR A 236 -23.89 20.54 -17.26
CA THR A 236 -24.89 21.37 -17.94
C THR A 236 -26.16 20.61 -18.32
N ASP A 237 -26.05 19.32 -18.66
CA ASP A 237 -27.20 18.43 -18.93
C ASP A 237 -28.10 18.27 -17.69
N GLN A 238 -27.53 18.49 -16.50
CA GLN A 238 -28.23 18.50 -15.22
C GLN A 238 -28.63 19.92 -14.78
N SER A 239 -28.51 20.92 -15.66
CA SER A 239 -28.75 22.35 -15.37
C SER A 239 -27.86 22.91 -14.25
N LEU A 240 -26.66 22.35 -14.09
CA LEU A 240 -25.66 22.82 -13.13
C LEU A 240 -24.63 23.70 -13.85
N ASP A 241 -24.15 24.73 -13.16
CA ASP A 241 -23.06 25.60 -13.65
C ASP A 241 -21.70 24.95 -13.36
N PRO A 242 -20.89 24.59 -14.37
CA PRO A 242 -19.55 24.04 -14.18
C PRO A 242 -18.64 24.87 -13.27
N ASP A 243 -18.72 26.20 -13.36
CA ASP A 243 -17.87 27.10 -12.58
C ASP A 243 -18.26 27.12 -11.09
N GLY A 244 -19.45 26.61 -10.74
CA GLY A 244 -19.92 26.40 -9.38
C GLY A 244 -19.27 25.22 -8.64
N TYR A 245 -18.38 24.46 -9.29
CA TYR A 245 -17.77 23.25 -8.75
C TYR A 245 -16.23 23.29 -8.83
N VAL A 246 -15.60 22.53 -7.93
CA VAL A 246 -14.19 22.12 -7.99
C VAL A 246 -14.15 20.70 -8.54
N TRP A 247 -13.34 20.46 -9.58
CA TRP A 247 -13.19 19.13 -10.15
C TRP A 247 -11.97 18.44 -9.56
N MET A 248 -12.12 17.21 -9.09
CA MET A 248 -11.02 16.47 -8.48
C MET A 248 -11.07 14.97 -8.80
N PRO A 249 -9.89 14.31 -8.88
CA PRO A 249 -9.83 12.87 -9.01
C PRO A 249 -10.17 12.18 -7.67
N VAL A 250 -10.73 10.98 -7.77
CA VAL A 250 -11.09 10.10 -6.65
C VAL A 250 -10.65 8.69 -7.00
N HIS A 251 -10.08 7.98 -6.01
CA HIS A 251 -9.74 6.57 -6.19
C HIS A 251 -11.03 5.75 -6.39
N PRO A 252 -11.13 4.85 -7.40
CA PRO A 252 -12.38 4.13 -7.68
C PRO A 252 -12.92 3.36 -6.46
N TRP A 253 -12.05 2.69 -5.71
CA TRP A 253 -12.43 2.05 -4.44
C TRP A 253 -12.99 3.04 -3.41
N GLN A 254 -12.37 4.22 -3.27
CA GLN A 254 -12.83 5.25 -2.33
C GLN A 254 -14.19 5.81 -2.73
N TRP A 255 -14.45 5.95 -4.04
CA TRP A 255 -15.74 6.38 -4.55
C TRP A 255 -16.84 5.40 -4.10
N ASP A 256 -16.66 4.12 -4.44
CA ASP A 256 -17.63 3.04 -4.20
C ASP A 256 -17.85 2.74 -2.70
N HIS A 257 -16.76 2.62 -1.93
CA HIS A 257 -16.84 2.14 -0.54
C HIS A 257 -17.02 3.24 0.50
N ALA A 258 -16.72 4.50 0.16
CA ALA A 258 -16.72 5.59 1.13
C ALA A 258 -17.46 6.83 0.64
N ALA A 259 -17.12 7.39 -0.53
CA ALA A 259 -17.71 8.66 -0.96
C ALA A 259 -19.22 8.52 -1.20
N GLN A 260 -19.65 7.51 -1.97
CA GLN A 260 -21.07 7.30 -2.25
C GLN A 260 -21.90 6.96 -1.00
N VAL A 261 -21.29 6.30 -0.01
CA VAL A 261 -21.98 5.88 1.21
C VAL A 261 -22.01 7.02 2.24
N LEU A 262 -20.85 7.59 2.56
CA LEU A 262 -20.71 8.58 3.64
C LEU A 262 -21.18 9.97 3.22
N HIS A 263 -21.13 10.28 1.92
CA HIS A 263 -21.60 11.54 1.34
C HIS A 263 -22.85 11.35 0.47
N ALA A 264 -23.64 10.31 0.74
CA ALA A 264 -24.85 10.01 -0.03
C ALA A 264 -25.81 11.20 -0.15
N ALA A 265 -25.93 12.02 0.91
CA ALA A 265 -26.76 13.23 0.90
C ALA A 265 -26.21 14.32 -0.03
N ASP A 266 -24.89 14.49 -0.09
CA ASP A 266 -24.24 15.45 -1.00
C ASP A 266 -24.38 14.97 -2.45
N VAL A 267 -24.21 13.67 -2.69
CA VAL A 267 -24.40 13.05 -4.02
C VAL A 267 -25.86 13.19 -4.50
N ALA A 268 -26.83 12.84 -3.65
CA ALA A 268 -28.25 12.91 -4.01
C ALA A 268 -28.74 14.35 -4.29
N GLN A 269 -28.10 15.34 -3.68
CA GLN A 269 -28.41 16.76 -3.88
C GLN A 269 -27.55 17.41 -4.97
N GLN A 270 -26.80 16.61 -5.74
CA GLN A 270 -25.89 17.07 -6.79
C GLN A 270 -24.80 18.03 -6.28
N ARG A 271 -24.51 18.02 -4.98
CA ARG A 271 -23.37 18.75 -4.39
C ARG A 271 -22.06 18.00 -4.64
N ILE A 272 -22.13 16.71 -4.95
CA ILE A 272 -21.04 15.91 -5.51
C ILE A 272 -21.60 15.18 -6.74
N VAL A 273 -21.04 15.43 -7.92
CA VAL A 273 -21.50 14.86 -9.19
C VAL A 273 -20.38 14.03 -9.82
N PRO A 274 -20.58 12.73 -10.12
CA PRO A 274 -19.59 11.96 -10.86
C PRO A 274 -19.49 12.46 -12.31
N LEU A 275 -18.26 12.66 -12.79
CA LEU A 275 -17.95 13.15 -14.13
C LEU A 275 -17.54 12.04 -15.10
N GLY A 276 -16.96 10.96 -14.57
CA GLY A 276 -16.52 9.80 -15.37
C GLY A 276 -15.12 9.33 -14.99
N GLU A 277 -14.55 8.46 -15.82
CA GLU A 277 -13.18 7.96 -15.65
C GLU A 277 -12.16 8.89 -16.32
N SER A 278 -10.95 8.92 -15.76
CA SER A 278 -9.79 9.54 -16.36
C SER A 278 -9.46 8.90 -17.72
N PRO A 279 -9.05 9.69 -18.73
CA PRO A 279 -8.54 9.14 -19.98
C PRO A 279 -7.21 8.41 -19.77
N ASP A 280 -6.40 8.87 -18.80
CA ASP A 280 -5.12 8.30 -18.44
C ASP A 280 -5.24 7.07 -17.54
N ALA A 281 -4.27 6.17 -17.70
CA ALA A 281 -4.03 5.04 -16.82
C ALA A 281 -2.87 5.33 -15.87
N TYR A 282 -2.99 4.81 -14.65
CA TYR A 282 -2.03 5.02 -13.56
C TYR A 282 -1.57 3.69 -12.97
N LEU A 283 -0.36 3.64 -12.43
CA LEU A 283 0.07 2.55 -11.55
C LEU A 283 0.11 3.05 -10.09
N PRO A 284 -0.41 2.26 -9.13
CA PRO A 284 -0.27 2.59 -7.72
C PRO A 284 1.18 2.34 -7.26
N GLY A 285 1.81 3.37 -6.68
CA GLY A 285 3.12 3.24 -6.02
C GLY A 285 3.03 2.49 -4.68
N GLN A 286 4.15 2.28 -3.99
CA GLN A 286 4.21 1.50 -2.73
C GLN A 286 3.35 2.10 -1.60
N SER A 287 3.03 3.39 -1.68
CA SER A 287 2.07 4.02 -0.76
C SER A 287 0.60 3.61 -1.00
N ILE A 288 0.33 2.84 -2.06
CA ILE A 288 -0.97 2.38 -2.59
C ILE A 288 -1.80 3.52 -3.18
N ARG A 289 -1.83 4.66 -2.51
CA ARG A 289 -2.73 5.79 -2.81
C ARG A 289 -2.10 6.90 -3.63
N THR A 290 -0.82 6.80 -3.96
CA THR A 290 -0.14 7.72 -4.89
C THR A 290 -0.03 7.02 -6.23
N MET A 291 -0.58 7.65 -7.24
CA MET A 291 -0.86 7.07 -8.55
C MET A 291 0.06 7.73 -9.57
N ALA A 292 1.01 6.98 -10.10
CA ALA A 292 1.93 7.46 -11.12
C ALA A 292 1.29 7.33 -12.50
N ASN A 293 1.28 8.41 -13.28
CA ASN A 293 0.64 8.42 -14.60
C ASN A 293 1.50 7.69 -15.62
N ILE A 294 1.01 6.58 -16.17
CA ILE A 294 1.73 5.79 -17.18
C ILE A 294 1.25 6.10 -18.61
N GLY A 295 0.10 6.75 -18.76
CA GLY A 295 -0.39 7.20 -20.06
C GLY A 295 0.36 8.45 -20.55
N SER A 296 0.65 9.35 -19.62
CA SER A 296 1.36 10.61 -19.85
C SER A 296 2.39 10.85 -18.73
N PRO A 297 3.58 10.23 -18.78
CA PRO A 297 4.56 10.25 -17.66
C PRO A 297 5.13 11.63 -17.28
N THR A 298 4.82 12.67 -18.06
CA THR A 298 5.19 14.06 -17.74
C THR A 298 4.15 14.79 -16.89
N ARG A 299 2.98 14.19 -16.65
CA ARG A 299 1.92 14.70 -15.78
C ARG A 299 2.23 14.42 -14.31
N HIS A 300 1.48 15.06 -13.42
CA HIS A 300 1.70 14.90 -11.99
C HIS A 300 1.28 13.51 -11.49
N ASP A 301 1.98 13.01 -10.49
CA ASP A 301 1.48 11.92 -9.67
C ASP A 301 0.27 12.40 -8.85
N VAL A 302 -0.73 11.54 -8.69
CA VAL A 302 -1.98 11.90 -7.99
C VAL A 302 -2.06 11.13 -6.68
N LYS A 303 -2.10 11.84 -5.55
CA LYS A 303 -2.23 11.25 -4.21
C LYS A 303 -3.65 11.39 -3.70
N LEU A 304 -4.28 10.26 -3.39
CA LEU A 304 -5.72 10.17 -3.14
C LEU A 304 -6.03 9.72 -1.71
N PRO A 305 -7.11 10.19 -1.08
CA PRO A 305 -7.58 9.60 0.17
C PRO A 305 -8.08 8.17 -0.09
N LEU A 306 -7.65 7.23 0.76
CA LEU A 306 -8.05 5.83 0.67
C LEU A 306 -8.33 5.27 2.08
N LYS A 307 -9.58 4.92 2.36
CA LYS A 307 -10.04 4.47 3.69
C LYS A 307 -9.71 2.98 3.93
N ILE A 308 -8.44 2.63 3.80
CA ILE A 308 -7.88 1.32 4.19
C ILE A 308 -6.89 1.49 5.34
N LEU A 309 -6.78 0.47 6.18
CA LEU A 309 -5.74 0.39 7.20
C LEU A 309 -4.57 -0.41 6.62
N ASN A 310 -3.38 0.19 6.59
CA ASN A 310 -2.17 -0.52 6.17
C ASN A 310 -0.99 -0.05 6.98
N THR A 311 -0.24 -0.96 7.58
CA THR A 311 0.90 -0.66 8.46
C THR A 311 0.53 0.32 9.59
N LEU A 312 -0.50 -0.04 10.37
CA LEU A 312 -0.95 0.70 11.57
C LEU A 312 -1.60 2.07 11.33
N VAL A 313 -1.72 2.54 10.08
CA VAL A 313 -2.30 3.86 9.78
C VAL A 313 -3.36 3.80 8.70
N TRP A 314 -4.42 4.58 8.89
CA TRP A 314 -5.43 4.81 7.85
C TRP A 314 -4.83 5.64 6.72
N ARG A 315 -5.04 5.20 5.48
CA ARG A 315 -4.50 5.85 4.28
C ARG A 315 -5.37 7.03 3.78
N GLY A 316 -5.99 7.77 4.69
CA GLY A 316 -6.70 9.02 4.43
C GLY A 316 -5.78 10.24 4.39
N ILE A 317 -6.23 11.36 3.80
CA ILE A 317 -5.46 12.61 3.75
C ILE A 317 -6.22 13.68 4.56
N PRO A 318 -5.69 14.13 5.70
CA PRO A 318 -6.36 15.13 6.52
C PRO A 318 -6.45 16.49 5.79
N PRO A 319 -7.59 17.21 5.87
CA PRO A 319 -7.76 18.50 5.17
C PRO A 319 -6.73 19.57 5.55
N HIS A 320 -6.28 19.59 6.82
CA HIS A 320 -5.26 20.54 7.25
C HIS A 320 -3.89 20.25 6.64
N CYS A 321 -3.61 19.00 6.28
CA CYS A 321 -2.39 18.64 5.55
C CYS A 321 -2.46 19.12 4.10
N THR A 322 -3.57 18.88 3.38
CA THR A 322 -3.73 19.33 1.99
C THR A 322 -3.75 20.85 1.88
N ALA A 323 -4.39 21.54 2.83
CA ALA A 323 -4.43 23.00 2.83
C ALA A 323 -3.04 23.64 3.01
N GLY A 324 -2.13 22.99 3.75
CA GLY A 324 -0.78 23.49 4.01
C GLY A 324 0.28 23.03 3.00
N ALA A 325 0.02 21.96 2.25
CA ALA A 325 1.01 21.29 1.42
C ALA A 325 1.67 22.20 0.37
N PRO A 326 0.94 22.99 -0.45
CA PRO A 326 1.57 23.88 -1.42
C PRO A 326 2.46 24.97 -0.78
N VAL A 327 2.07 25.48 0.39
CA VAL A 327 2.85 26.50 1.12
C VAL A 327 4.15 25.90 1.67
N VAL A 328 4.09 24.69 2.23
CA VAL A 328 5.28 23.95 2.68
C VAL A 328 6.20 23.65 1.50
N THR A 329 5.63 23.25 0.36
CA THR A 329 6.37 23.03 -0.89
C THR A 329 7.12 24.29 -1.32
N GLN A 330 6.44 25.45 -1.35
CA GLN A 330 7.06 26.71 -1.72
C GLN A 330 8.21 27.08 -0.77
N TRP A 331 8.00 26.94 0.54
CA TRP A 331 9.01 27.25 1.55
C TRP A 331 10.25 26.35 1.42
N LEU A 332 10.05 25.03 1.28
CA LEU A 332 11.16 24.08 1.13
C LEU A 332 11.93 24.30 -0.17
N ARG A 333 11.24 24.55 -1.29
CA ARG A 333 11.90 24.88 -2.56
C ARG A 333 12.76 26.14 -2.42
N GLY A 334 12.22 27.19 -1.82
CA GLY A 334 12.99 28.43 -1.58
C GLY A 334 14.23 28.20 -0.70
N MET A 335 14.15 27.34 0.31
CA MET A 335 15.32 26.97 1.13
C MET A 335 16.35 26.18 0.32
N LEU A 336 15.91 25.18 -0.43
CA LEU A 336 16.80 24.34 -1.25
C LEU A 336 17.52 25.13 -2.32
N ASP A 337 16.81 26.02 -3.03
CA ASP A 337 17.35 26.81 -4.13
C ASP A 337 18.36 27.87 -3.64
N THR A 338 18.27 28.29 -2.37
CA THR A 338 19.15 29.32 -1.79
C THR A 338 20.34 28.75 -1.03
N ASP A 339 20.33 27.45 -0.69
CA ASP A 339 21.44 26.79 -0.01
C ASP A 339 22.49 26.31 -1.05
N PRO A 340 23.71 26.88 -1.05
CA PRO A 340 24.72 26.54 -2.06
C PRO A 340 25.19 25.08 -2.00
N TYR A 341 25.15 24.48 -0.80
CA TYR A 341 25.53 23.08 -0.63
C TYR A 341 24.45 22.17 -1.22
N LEU A 342 23.18 22.45 -0.91
CA LEU A 342 22.06 21.64 -1.41
C LEU A 342 21.83 21.81 -2.92
N ALA A 343 21.90 23.04 -3.43
CA ALA A 343 21.70 23.33 -4.85
C ALA A 343 22.93 22.98 -5.70
N GLY A 344 24.12 23.35 -5.24
CA GLY A 344 25.37 23.25 -6.02
C GLY A 344 26.09 21.91 -5.86
N GLU A 345 26.30 21.46 -4.62
CA GLU A 345 27.10 20.27 -4.36
C GLU A 345 26.28 18.98 -4.42
N THR A 346 25.21 18.88 -3.64
CA THR A 346 24.38 17.67 -3.60
C THR A 346 23.38 17.60 -4.75
N ARG A 347 23.00 18.75 -5.33
CA ARG A 347 22.00 18.89 -6.41
C ARG A 347 20.68 18.21 -6.04
N THR A 348 20.23 18.47 -4.81
CA THR A 348 19.03 17.83 -4.25
C THR A 348 17.79 18.25 -5.05
N VAL A 349 17.00 17.27 -5.48
CA VAL A 349 15.71 17.51 -6.13
C VAL A 349 14.59 17.23 -5.13
N PHE A 350 13.65 18.16 -5.01
CA PHE A 350 12.47 18.03 -4.16
C PHE A 350 11.18 18.03 -4.98
N LEU A 351 10.51 16.88 -4.99
CA LEU A 351 9.19 16.70 -5.57
C LEU A 351 8.13 17.14 -4.56
N GLY A 352 7.79 18.42 -4.59
CA GLY A 352 6.78 18.99 -3.70
C GLY A 352 5.34 18.73 -4.16
N GLU A 353 4.43 18.69 -3.20
CA GLU A 353 2.98 18.68 -3.43
C GLU A 353 2.56 20.09 -3.89
N VAL A 354 2.20 20.26 -5.17
CA VAL A 354 2.01 21.58 -5.80
C VAL A 354 0.56 22.07 -5.83
N ALA A 355 -0.40 21.18 -5.63
CA ALA A 355 -1.84 21.46 -5.59
C ALA A 355 -2.59 20.48 -4.69
#